data_AF-A0A1Y5N787-F1
#
_entry.id   AF-A0A1Y5N787-F1
#
_cell.length_a   1.000
_cell.length_b   1.000
_cell.length_c   1.000
_cell.angle_alpha   90.00
_cell.angle_beta   90.00
_cell.angle_gamma   90.00
#
_symmetry.space_group_name_H-M   'P 1'
#
loop_
_entity.id
_entity.type
_entity.pdbx_description
1 polymer ?
#
loop_
_entity_poly.entity_id
_entity_poly.type
_entity_poly.pdbx_seq_one_letter_code
_entity_poly.pdbx_strand_id
1 'polypeptide(L)'
;MANKKMLLNDLKAIRKNKIKQEIKQACIEALFPQKATIKECRLVIEDRFGIKLSNNEFSKWKKEYEAKNANQPSDACHILGSKEDEKNDEELSNGTNNQE
;
A
#
# COMPACT_ATOMS: atom_id res chain seq x y z
N MET A 1 19.73 42.14 1.93
CA MET A 1 18.27 41.85 1.91
C MET A 1 17.85 40.66 1.04
N ALA A 2 18.60 40.27 0.00
CA ALA A 2 18.26 39.12 -0.86
C ALA A 2 18.21 37.77 -0.12
N ASN A 3 19.16 37.50 0.79
CA ASN A 3 19.22 36.24 1.55
C ASN A 3 17.98 35.96 2.42
N LYS A 4 17.36 36.99 3.02
CA LYS A 4 16.16 36.80 3.86
C LYS A 4 14.96 36.34 3.04
N LYS A 5 14.80 36.84 1.80
CA LYS A 5 13.73 36.43 0.89
C LYS A 5 13.95 35.02 0.37
N MET A 6 15.20 34.66 0.07
CA MET A 6 15.58 33.30 -0.36
C MET A 6 15.25 32.27 0.72
N LEU A 7 15.73 32.50 1.95
CA LEU A 7 15.43 31.62 3.09
C LEU A 7 13.93 31.45 3.36
N LEU A 8 13.16 32.54 3.28
CA LEU A 8 11.71 32.48 3.47
C LEU A 8 11.01 31.65 2.37
N ASN A 9 11.48 31.73 1.13
CA ASN A 9 10.96 30.92 0.03
C ASN A 9 11.32 29.45 0.21
N ASP A 10 12.54 29.16 0.64
CA ASP A 10 13.00 27.79 0.93
C ASP A 10 12.19 27.16 2.07
N LEU A 11 11.97 27.90 3.17
CA LEU A 11 11.10 27.49 4.28
C LEU A 11 9.66 27.20 3.81
N LYS A 12 9.11 28.04 2.92
CA LYS A 12 7.78 27.80 2.33
C LYS A 12 7.77 26.55 1.45
N ALA A 13 8.81 26.30 0.67
CA ALA A 13 8.93 25.12 -0.18
C ALA A 13 9.03 23.85 0.67
N ILE A 14 9.87 23.85 1.71
CA ILE A 14 9.99 22.74 2.67
C ILE A 14 8.64 22.44 3.32
N ARG A 15 7.91 23.46 3.76
CA ARG A 15 6.58 23.29 4.35
C ARG A 15 5.59 22.68 3.36
N LYS A 16 5.54 23.16 2.12
CA LYS A 16 4.67 22.60 1.07
C LYS A 16 5.02 21.14 0.76
N ASN A 17 6.31 20.81 0.71
CA ASN A 17 6.76 19.43 0.47
C ASN A 17 6.39 18.50 1.61
N LYS A 18 6.52 18.95 2.87
CA LYS A 18 6.11 18.18 4.05
C LYS A 18 4.60 17.91 4.03
N ILE A 19 3.79 18.94 3.80
CA ILE A 19 2.32 18.77 3.70
C ILE A 19 1.96 17.79 2.57
N LYS A 20 2.63 17.85 1.42
CA LYS A 20 2.41 16.88 0.33
C LYS A 20 2.70 15.43 0.76
N GLN A 21 3.76 15.20 1.54
CA GLN A 21 4.07 13.86 2.08
C GLN A 21 2.99 13.38 3.06
N GLU A 22 2.53 14.25 3.96
CA GLU A 22 1.45 13.94 4.90
C GLU A 22 0.15 13.58 4.17
N ILE A 23 -0.22 14.33 3.13
CA ILE A 23 -1.39 14.03 2.30
C ILE A 23 -1.22 12.68 1.59
N LYS A 24 -0.05 12.41 1.01
CA LYS A 24 0.23 11.13 0.34
C LYS A 24 0.06 9.96 1.32
N GLN A 25 0.56 10.11 2.54
CA GLN A 25 0.43 9.08 3.58
C GLN A 25 -1.03 8.86 3.97
N ALA A 26 -1.81 9.93 4.22
CA ALA A 26 -3.23 9.83 4.51
C ALA A 26 -4.02 9.17 3.36
N CYS A 27 -3.61 9.40 2.10
CA CYS A 27 -4.19 8.72 0.95
C CYS A 27 -3.94 7.20 0.97
N ILE A 28 -2.72 6.79 1.33
CA ILE A 28 -2.33 5.37 1.40
C ILE A 28 -3.04 4.65 2.55
N GLU A 29 -3.14 5.28 3.72
CA GLU A 29 -3.69 4.66 4.93
C GLU A 29 -5.21 4.61 4.95
N ALA A 30 -5.88 5.68 4.53
CA ALA A 30 -7.33 5.81 4.68
C ALA A 30 -8.07 5.78 3.35
N LEU A 31 -7.53 6.39 2.29
CA LEU A 31 -8.31 6.78 1.12
C LEU A 31 -8.31 5.74 0.00
N PHE A 32 -7.13 5.23 -0.37
CA PHE A 32 -6.98 4.19 -1.40
C PHE A 32 -7.59 2.83 -1.03
N PRO A 33 -7.55 2.38 0.25
CA PRO A 33 -8.20 1.14 0.66
C PRO A 33 -9.73 1.15 0.48
N GLN A 34 -10.37 2.31 0.62
CA GLN A 34 -11.84 2.45 0.58
C GLN A 34 -12.44 2.34 -0.85
N LYS A 35 -11.62 2.10 -1.89
CA LYS A 35 -12.04 2.06 -3.30
C LYS A 35 -12.81 3.30 -3.76
N ALA A 36 -12.59 4.45 -3.12
CA ALA A 36 -13.24 5.72 -3.47
C ALA A 36 -12.77 6.25 -4.84
N THR A 37 -13.62 7.04 -5.50
CA THR A 37 -13.26 7.62 -6.81
C THR A 37 -12.21 8.72 -6.65
N ILE A 38 -11.37 8.92 -7.66
CA ILE A 38 -10.35 10.00 -7.67
C ILE A 38 -10.97 11.37 -7.39
N LYS A 39 -12.21 11.62 -7.84
CA LYS A 39 -12.90 12.88 -7.64
C LYS A 39 -13.24 13.11 -6.16
N GLU A 40 -13.82 12.12 -5.48
CA GLU A 40 -14.18 12.20 -4.06
C GLU A 40 -12.94 12.35 -3.19
N CYS A 41 -11.91 11.55 -3.47
CA CYS A 41 -10.62 11.63 -2.80
C CYS A 41 -10.02 13.05 -2.85
N ARG A 42 -10.09 13.69 -4.02
CA ARG A 42 -9.57 15.05 -4.21
C ARG A 42 -10.37 16.09 -3.44
N LEU A 43 -11.70 15.98 -3.41
CA LEU A 43 -12.54 16.89 -2.62
C LEU A 43 -12.19 16.82 -1.14
N VAL A 44 -12.01 15.62 -0.59
CA VAL A 44 -11.62 15.44 0.82
C VAL A 44 -10.25 16.05 1.12
N ILE A 45 -9.28 15.91 0.19
CA ILE A 45 -7.95 16.48 0.37
C ILE A 45 -7.98 18.01 0.25
N GLU A 46 -8.72 18.55 -0.72
CA GLU A 46 -8.87 19.98 -0.93
C GLU A 46 -9.55 20.64 0.27
N ASP A 47 -10.59 20.02 0.82
CA ASP A 47 -11.30 20.46 2.01
C ASP A 47 -10.42 20.43 3.27
N ARG A 48 -9.72 19.31 3.53
CA ARG A 48 -8.91 19.14 4.75
C ARG A 48 -7.60 19.92 4.75
N PHE A 49 -6.94 20.02 3.60
CA PHE A 49 -5.58 20.57 3.51
C PHE A 49 -5.52 21.90 2.77
N GLY A 50 -6.61 22.35 2.14
CA GLY A 50 -6.63 23.57 1.33
C GLY A 50 -5.71 23.50 0.11
N ILE A 51 -5.37 22.29 -0.36
CA ILE A 51 -4.42 22.07 -1.44
C ILE A 51 -5.11 21.35 -2.60
N LYS A 52 -5.02 21.97 -3.77
CA LYS A 52 -5.49 21.38 -5.02
C LYS A 52 -4.42 20.49 -5.63
N LEU A 53 -4.63 19.17 -5.54
CA LEU A 53 -3.79 18.19 -6.22
C LEU A 53 -4.12 18.06 -7.71
N SER A 54 -3.08 17.89 -8.52
CA SER A 54 -3.22 17.56 -9.93
C SER A 54 -3.64 16.10 -10.10
N ASN A 55 -4.41 15.81 -11.15
CA ASN A 55 -4.80 14.43 -11.47
C ASN A 55 -3.59 13.53 -11.72
N ASN A 56 -2.53 14.07 -12.33
CA ASN A 56 -1.31 13.33 -12.63
C ASN A 56 -0.56 12.93 -11.36
N GLU A 57 -0.41 13.83 -10.39
CA GLU A 57 0.23 13.48 -9.10
C GLU A 57 -0.58 12.43 -8.33
N PHE A 58 -1.90 12.64 -8.23
CA PHE A 58 -2.76 11.70 -7.50
C PHE A 58 -2.76 10.31 -8.15
N SER A 59 -2.82 10.24 -9.47
CA SER A 59 -2.79 8.98 -10.22
C SER A 59 -1.46 8.24 -10.05
N LYS A 60 -0.33 8.96 -9.95
CA LYS A 60 0.98 8.35 -9.64
C LYS A 60 0.96 7.72 -8.25
N TRP A 61 0.45 8.42 -7.23
CA TRP A 61 0.39 7.88 -5.87
C TRP A 61 -0.49 6.64 -5.77
N LYS A 62 -1.64 6.64 -6.48
CA LYS A 62 -2.52 5.48 -6.52
C LYS A 62 -1.85 4.28 -7.19
N LYS A 63 -1.16 4.47 -8.32
CA LYS A 63 -0.39 3.40 -8.97
C LYS A 63 0.74 2.86 -8.10
N GLU A 64 1.47 3.73 -7.40
CA GLU A 64 2.52 3.32 -6.46
C GLU A 64 1.94 2.49 -5.30
N TYR A 65 0.77 2.88 -4.78
CA TYR A 65 0.05 2.11 -3.77
C TYR A 65 -0.41 0.75 -4.30
N GLU A 66 -1.06 0.71 -5.46
CA GLU A 66 -1.52 -0.53 -6.10
C GLU A 66 -0.35 -1.46 -6.42
N ALA A 67 0.77 -0.95 -6.92
CA ALA A 67 1.97 -1.74 -7.16
C ALA A 67 2.57 -2.31 -5.86
N LYS A 68 2.60 -1.54 -4.77
CA LYS A 68 3.06 -2.04 -3.47
C LYS A 68 2.11 -3.10 -2.89
N ASN A 69 0.80 -2.90 -3.03
CA ASN A 69 -0.21 -3.80 -2.50
C ASN A 69 -0.41 -5.06 -3.36
N ALA A 70 -0.12 -5.00 -4.68
CA ALA A 70 -0.16 -6.16 -5.57
C ALA A 70 1.04 -7.10 -5.38
N ASN A 71 2.19 -6.56 -4.92
CA ASN A 71 3.38 -7.34 -4.58
C ASN A 71 3.39 -7.79 -3.11
N GLN A 72 2.42 -7.37 -2.29
CA GLN A 72 2.13 -8.05 -1.04
C GLN A 72 1.44 -9.36 -1.43
N PRO A 73 1.92 -10.53 -0.96
CA PRO A 73 1.16 -11.76 -1.14
C PRO A 73 -0.22 -11.50 -0.56
N SER A 74 -1.27 -11.95 -1.27
CA SER A 74 -2.67 -11.89 -0.85
C SER A 74 -2.94 -12.80 0.37
N ASP A 75 -2.03 -12.81 1.34
CA ASP A 75 -1.99 -13.72 2.47
C ASP A 75 -2.47 -13.05 3.77
N ALA A 76 -3.20 -11.94 3.64
CA ALA A 76 -4.08 -11.45 4.70
C ALA A 76 -5.48 -12.11 4.66
N CYS A 77 -5.64 -13.21 3.90
CA CYS A 77 -6.87 -14.02 3.91
C CYS A 77 -6.66 -15.54 4.04
N HIS A 78 -5.44 -16.10 4.13
CA HIS A 78 -5.29 -17.55 4.30
C HIS A 78 -4.15 -17.95 5.25
N ILE A 79 -4.20 -17.49 6.50
CA ILE A 79 -3.51 -18.24 7.57
C ILE A 79 -4.45 -18.41 8.76
N LEU A 80 -5.21 -19.51 8.73
CA LEU A 80 -5.52 -20.32 9.92
C LEU A 80 -5.98 -21.71 9.45
N GLY A 81 -5.03 -22.63 9.37
CA GLY A 81 -5.29 -24.04 9.05
C GLY A 81 -4.08 -24.74 8.46
N SER A 82 -2.99 -24.82 9.23
CA SER A 82 -1.77 -25.53 8.88
C SER A 82 -1.99 -27.03 8.60
N LYS A 83 -1.01 -27.57 7.85
CA LYS A 83 -0.60 -28.97 7.67
C LYS A 83 -1.13 -29.60 6.38
N GLU A 84 -0.31 -29.59 5.32
CA GLU A 84 0.73 -30.61 5.05
C GLU A 84 0.09 -31.98 4.84
N ASP A 85 -0.32 -32.25 3.60
CA ASP A 85 -0.30 -33.60 3.06
C ASP A 85 0.57 -33.57 1.81
N GLU A 86 1.88 -33.50 2.09
CA GLU A 86 2.95 -33.78 1.16
C GLU A 86 2.78 -35.23 0.68
N LYS A 87 2.42 -35.38 -0.60
CA LYS A 87 2.50 -36.67 -1.29
C LYS A 87 3.97 -37.07 -1.38
N ASN A 88 4.44 -37.85 -0.42
CA ASN A 88 5.64 -38.67 -0.59
C ASN A 88 5.20 -40.11 -0.83
N ASP A 89 5.35 -40.53 -2.09
CA ASP A 89 5.44 -41.92 -2.50
C ASP A 89 6.63 -42.56 -1.76
N GLU A 90 6.36 -43.49 -0.86
CA GLU A 90 7.37 -44.41 -0.36
C GLU A 90 6.83 -45.84 -0.42
N GLU A 91 7.09 -46.48 -1.56
CA GLU A 91 7.07 -47.94 -1.69
C GLU A 91 8.02 -48.54 -0.65
N LEU A 92 7.48 -49.09 0.42
CA LEU A 92 8.19 -50.08 1.23
C LEU A 92 7.31 -51.30 1.47
N SER A 93 7.42 -52.21 0.51
CA SER A 93 7.41 -53.65 0.67
C SER A 93 7.89 -54.12 2.05
N ASN A 94 7.03 -54.78 2.82
CA ASN A 94 7.20 -56.17 3.29
C ASN A 94 6.26 -56.51 4.45
N GLY A 95 5.55 -57.63 4.34
CA GLY A 95 5.14 -58.42 5.48
C GLY A 95 3.68 -58.83 5.53
N THR A 96 3.32 -59.91 4.83
CA THR A 96 2.16 -60.73 5.23
C THR A 96 2.65 -62.13 5.54
N ASN A 97 2.95 -62.34 6.83
CA ASN A 97 3.17 -63.63 7.45
C ASN A 97 1.81 -64.20 7.91
N ASN A 98 1.42 -65.33 7.32
CA ASN A 98 0.59 -66.44 7.79
C ASN A 98 -0.76 -66.27 8.53
N GLN A 99 -1.57 -67.33 8.34
CA GLN A 99 -2.84 -67.77 8.97
C GLN A 99 -4.09 -67.37 8.16
N GLU A 100 -4.95 -68.30 7.72
CA GLU A 100 -5.37 -69.59 8.28
C GLU A 100 -5.70 -70.63 7.19
#